data_AF-A0A2V6V7N8-F1
#
_entry.id   AF-A0A2V6V7N8-F1
#
_cell.length_a   1.000
_cell.length_b   1.000
_cell.length_c   1.000
_cell.angle_alpha   90.00
_cell.angle_beta   90.00
_cell.angle_gamma   90.00
#
_symmetry.space_group_name_H-M   'P 1'
#
loop_
_entity.id
_entity.type
_entity.pdbx_description
1 polymer ?
#
loop_
_entity_poly.entity_id
_entity_poly.type
_entity_poly.pdbx_seq_one_letter_code
_entity_poly.pdbx_strand_id
1 'polypeptide(L)'
;MTAPAQRGKRRADALLGLAASAILLAMMVLTVIDVVARYVFSRPVRGAFEITELMLVILIFAGLPLVSFSDEHAVMDFIDRILGPRGQRGLQRTVQAVNAAFMFLLAWLTWLKADRIWA
;
A
#
# COMPACT_ATOMS: atom_id res chain seq x y z
N MET A 1 1.42 5.45 33.45
CA MET A 1 2.80 5.97 33.30
C MET A 1 3.34 5.53 31.93
N THR A 2 3.07 6.24 30.83
CA THR A 2 3.57 5.94 29.47
C THR A 2 3.67 7.21 28.59
N ALA A 3 4.46 8.20 29.01
CA ALA A 3 4.43 9.55 28.44
C ALA A 3 5.47 9.95 27.34
N PRO A 4 6.56 9.21 27.02
CA PRO A 4 7.49 9.65 25.97
C PRO A 4 7.31 8.99 24.59
N ALA A 5 6.90 7.72 24.51
CA ALA A 5 6.88 6.96 23.24
C ALA A 5 5.77 7.39 22.27
N GLN A 6 4.62 7.86 22.76
CA GLN A 6 3.49 8.27 21.92
C GLN A 6 3.73 9.61 21.19
N ARG A 7 4.59 10.48 21.73
CA ARG A 7 4.85 11.81 21.14
C ARG A 7 5.73 11.73 19.90
N GLY A 8 6.66 10.78 19.87
CA GLY A 8 7.49 10.49 18.70
C GLY A 8 6.67 9.91 17.54
N LYS A 9 5.76 8.97 17.84
CA LYS A 9 4.87 8.36 16.84
C LYS A 9 3.99 9.41 16.14
N ARG A 10 3.29 10.26 16.90
CA ARG A 10 2.44 11.33 16.33
C ARG A 10 3.21 12.31 15.43
N ARG A 11 4.48 12.58 15.74
CA ARG A 11 5.32 13.45 14.90
C ARG A 11 5.75 12.74 13.62
N ALA A 12 6.13 11.47 13.71
CA ALA A 12 6.46 10.66 12.54
C ALA A 12 5.25 10.54 11.60
N ASP A 13 4.06 10.27 12.15
CA ASP A 13 2.81 10.19 11.38
C ASP A 13 2.49 11.52 10.70
N ALA A 14 2.63 12.64 11.41
CA ALA A 14 2.40 13.97 10.83
C ALA A 14 3.40 14.29 9.70
N LEU A 15 4.67 13.92 9.86
CA LEU A 15 5.70 14.13 8.84
C LEU A 15 5.47 13.24 7.61
N LEU A 16 5.14 11.96 7.82
CA LEU A 16 4.80 11.01 6.75
C LEU A 16 3.54 11.45 6.00
N GLY A 17 2.49 11.89 6.71
CA GLY A 17 1.27 12.41 6.12
C GLY A 17 1.50 13.70 5.33
N LEU A 18 2.33 14.62 5.84
CA LEU A 18 2.71 15.83 5.12
C LEU A 18 3.51 15.49 3.85
N ALA A 19 4.46 14.56 3.95
CA ALA A 19 5.25 14.12 2.80
C ALA A 19 4.36 13.45 1.74
N ALA A 20 3.48 12.52 2.14
CA ALA A 20 2.57 11.83 1.24
C ALA A 20 1.62 12.80 0.53
N SER A 21 1.01 13.74 1.28
CA SER A 21 0.12 14.75 0.70
C SER A 21 0.86 15.71 -0.23
N ALA A 22 2.09 16.11 0.09
CA ALA A 22 2.92 16.94 -0.78
C ALA A 22 3.29 16.23 -2.09
N ILE A 23 3.64 14.94 -2.02
CA ILE A 23 3.95 14.11 -3.20
C ILE A 23 2.71 13.93 -4.08
N LEU A 24 1.55 13.65 -3.48
CA LEU A 24 0.27 13.58 -4.19
C LEU A 24 -0.06 14.89 -4.91
N LEU A 25 0.09 16.03 -4.21
CA LEU A 25 -0.14 17.34 -4.79
C LEU A 25 0.82 17.61 -5.96
N ALA A 26 2.10 17.28 -5.79
CA ALA A 26 3.10 17.46 -6.83
C ALA A 26 2.80 16.56 -8.06
N MET A 27 2.35 15.32 -7.86
CA MET A 27 1.88 14.46 -8.96
C MET A 27 0.68 15.08 -9.67
N MET A 28 -0.30 15.61 -8.93
CA MET A 28 -1.47 16.27 -9.51
C MET A 28 -1.08 17.52 -10.32
N VAL A 29 -0.13 18.31 -9.85
CA VAL A 29 0.37 19.48 -10.60
C VAL A 29 1.10 19.03 -11.86
N LEU A 30 1.95 18.01 -11.76
CA LEU A 30 2.67 17.46 -12.91
C LEU A 30 1.72 16.91 -13.97
N THR A 31 0.63 16.24 -13.58
CA THR A 31 -0.36 15.74 -14.53
C THR A 31 -1.11 16.88 -15.21
N VAL A 32 -1.48 17.94 -14.49
CA VAL A 32 -2.09 19.14 -15.10
C VAL A 32 -1.12 19.81 -16.08
N ILE A 33 0.16 19.96 -15.71
CA ILE A 33 1.18 20.52 -16.60
C ILE A 33 1.35 19.64 -17.84
N ASP A 34 1.42 18.31 -17.70
CA ASP A 34 1.56 17.40 -18.84
C ASP A 34 0.36 17.50 -19.81
N VAL A 35 -0.86 17.58 -19.27
CA VAL A 35 -2.08 17.78 -20.06
C VAL A 35 -2.01 19.11 -20.82
N VAL A 36 -1.72 20.22 -20.14
CA VAL A 36 -1.61 21.54 -20.78
C VAL A 36 -0.50 21.55 -21.84
N ALA A 37 0.66 20.98 -21.55
CA ALA A 37 1.79 20.86 -22.46
C ALA A 37 1.40 20.09 -23.74
N ARG A 38 0.66 19.00 -23.58
CA ARG A 38 0.20 18.15 -24.69
C ARG A 38 -0.86 18.83 -25.55
N TYR A 39 -1.86 19.48 -24.95
CA TYR A 39 -2.99 20.05 -25.70
C TYR A 39 -2.72 21.46 -26.23
N VAL A 40 -1.93 22.28 -25.53
CA VAL A 40 -1.68 23.68 -25.93
C VAL A 40 -0.40 23.80 -26.76
N PHE A 41 0.65 23.07 -26.36
CA PHE A 41 1.98 23.19 -26.98
C PHE A 41 2.32 22.01 -27.90
N SER A 42 1.42 21.02 -28.04
CA SER A 42 1.62 19.78 -28.81
C SER A 42 2.92 19.05 -28.45
N ARG A 43 3.42 19.25 -27.22
CA ARG A 43 4.68 18.73 -26.72
C ARG A 43 4.47 18.24 -25.29
N PRO A 44 4.24 16.93 -25.07
CA PRO A 44 4.08 16.40 -23.72
C PRO A 44 5.37 16.58 -22.90
N VAL A 45 5.24 16.56 -21.58
CA VAL A 45 6.37 16.67 -20.67
C VAL A 45 7.20 15.40 -20.77
N ARG A 46 8.41 15.54 -21.31
CA ARG A 46 9.33 14.42 -21.50
C ARG A 46 9.74 13.84 -20.14
N GLY A 47 9.57 12.54 -19.97
CA GLY A 47 9.88 11.87 -18.70
C GLY A 47 8.76 11.93 -17.66
N ALA A 48 7.60 12.53 -17.97
CA ALA A 48 6.52 12.67 -16.98
C ALA A 48 6.02 11.33 -16.47
N PHE A 49 5.94 10.32 -17.34
CA PHE A 49 5.49 8.98 -16.97
C PHE A 49 6.44 8.35 -15.94
N GLU A 50 7.73 8.31 -16.25
CA GLU A 50 8.77 7.76 -15.38
C GLU A 50 8.84 8.51 -14.04
N ILE A 51 8.71 9.84 -14.07
CA ILE A 51 8.66 10.65 -12.85
C ILE A 51 7.43 10.30 -12.02
N THR A 52 6.24 10.18 -12.62
CA THR A 52 5.03 9.81 -11.88
C THR A 52 5.12 8.40 -11.29
N GLU A 53 5.75 7.45 -11.98
CA GLU A 53 5.96 6.09 -11.47
C GLU A 53 6.86 6.10 -10.23
N LEU A 54 7.97 6.84 -10.27
CA LEU A 54 8.86 6.99 -9.11
C LEU A 54 8.17 7.71 -7.95
N MET A 55 7.38 8.76 -8.23
CA MET A 55 6.62 9.47 -7.21
C MET A 55 5.55 8.58 -6.56
N LEU A 56 4.91 7.71 -7.33
CA LEU A 56 3.95 6.73 -6.82
C LEU A 56 4.62 5.74 -5.87
N VAL A 57 5.82 5.25 -6.18
CA VAL A 57 6.59 4.37 -5.29
C VAL A 57 6.88 5.07 -3.96
N ILE A 58 7.39 6.31 -4.00
CA ILE A 58 7.68 7.08 -2.78
C ILE A 58 6.40 7.32 -1.98
N LEU A 59 5.29 7.64 -2.65
CA LEU A 59 3.99 7.83 -2.02
C LEU A 59 3.53 6.56 -1.27
N ILE A 60 3.63 5.39 -1.90
CA ILE A 60 3.23 4.12 -1.30
C ILE A 60 4.04 3.87 -0.03
N PHE A 61 5.37 4.02 -0.07
CA PHE A 61 6.21 3.81 1.11
C PHE A 61 5.98 4.85 2.21
N ALA A 62 5.60 6.09 1.87
CA ALA A 62 5.21 7.11 2.85
C ALA A 62 3.82 6.84 3.46
N GLY A 63 2.87 6.31 2.68
CA GLY A 63 1.50 6.06 3.12
C GLY A 63 1.30 4.74 3.85
N LEU A 64 2.07 3.70 3.52
CA LEU A 64 1.95 2.36 4.11
C LEU A 64 2.02 2.33 5.64
N PRO A 65 2.99 3.00 6.30
CA PRO A 65 3.02 3.09 7.76
C PRO A 65 1.79 3.80 8.31
N LEU A 66 1.37 4.89 7.65
CA LEU A 66 0.25 5.73 8.09
C LEU A 66 -1.06 4.93 8.15
N VAL A 67 -1.34 4.13 7.13
CA VAL A 67 -2.53 3.28 7.04
C VAL A 67 -2.41 2.05 7.95
N SER A 68 -1.21 1.45 8.01
CA SER A 68 -0.97 0.27 8.86
C SER A 68 -1.08 0.59 10.36
N PHE A 69 -0.66 1.79 10.79
CA PHE A 69 -0.81 2.24 12.18
C PHE A 69 -2.20 2.79 12.50
N SER A 70 -2.97 3.21 11.50
CA SER A 70 -4.35 3.66 11.70
C SER A 70 -5.30 2.50 12.01
N ASP A 71 -4.82 1.25 11.92
CA ASP A 71 -5.50 0.03 12.38
C ASP A 71 -6.98 -0.04 11.95
N GLU A 72 -7.27 0.39 10.72
CA GLU A 72 -8.54 0.13 10.01
C GLU A 72 -8.59 -1.29 9.44
N HIS A 73 -7.69 -2.18 9.87
CA HIS A 73 -8.06 -3.57 9.96
C HIS A 73 -9.22 -3.60 10.94
N ALA A 74 -10.44 -3.48 10.43
CA ALA A 74 -11.65 -3.87 11.12
C ALA A 74 -11.50 -5.36 11.42
N VAL A 75 -10.70 -5.68 12.43
CA VAL A 75 -10.70 -6.96 13.07
C VAL A 75 -12.15 -7.10 13.48
N MET A 76 -12.76 -8.10 12.89
CA MET A 76 -14.16 -8.41 13.08
C MET A 76 -14.31 -8.98 14.50
N ASP A 77 -14.11 -8.13 15.52
CA ASP A 77 -14.26 -8.45 16.93
C ASP A 77 -15.69 -8.96 17.21
N PHE A 78 -16.62 -8.68 16.30
CA PHE A 78 -17.98 -9.19 16.33
C PHE A 78 -18.07 -10.69 16.10
N ILE A 79 -17.26 -11.26 15.18
CA ILE A 79 -17.21 -12.71 14.94
C ILE A 79 -16.50 -13.40 16.10
N ASP A 80 -15.41 -12.83 16.61
CA ASP A 80 -14.65 -13.41 17.71
C ASP A 80 -15.43 -13.45 19.04
N ARG A 81 -16.37 -12.51 19.26
CA ARG A 81 -17.29 -12.57 20.41
C ARG A 81 -18.38 -13.63 20.30
N ILE A 82 -18.78 -14.00 19.08
CA ILE A 82 -19.83 -15.00 18.83
C ILE A 82 -19.24 -16.42 18.78
N LEU A 83 -18.06 -16.57 18.18
CA LEU A 83 -17.35 -17.85 18.14
C LEU A 83 -16.46 -18.00 19.37
N GLY A 84 -16.90 -18.82 20.34
CA GLY A 84 -16.07 -19.19 21.49
C GLY A 84 -14.68 -19.76 21.08
N PRO A 85 -13.78 -20.02 22.05
CA PRO A 85 -12.35 -20.27 21.81
C PRO A 85 -11.99 -21.45 20.89
N ARG A 86 -12.94 -22.37 20.62
CA ARG A 86 -12.76 -23.45 19.65
C ARG A 86 -13.06 -23.02 18.21
N GLY A 87 -14.05 -22.15 18.01
CA GLY A 87 -14.41 -21.61 16.70
C GLY A 87 -13.34 -20.66 16.15
N GLN A 88 -12.78 -19.82 17.02
CA GLN A 88 -11.66 -18.93 16.66
C GLN A 88 -10.43 -19.71 16.18
N ARG A 89 -10.09 -20.83 16.82
CA ARG A 89 -8.99 -21.72 16.38
C ARG A 89 -9.29 -22.38 15.03
N GLY A 90 -10.54 -22.72 14.76
CA GLY A 90 -10.97 -23.24 13.45
C GLY A 90 -10.80 -22.19 12.36
N LEU A 91 -11.33 -20.99 12.60
CA LEU A 91 -11.23 -19.86 11.68
C LEU A 91 -9.78 -19.47 11.38
N GLN A 92 -8.93 -19.38 12.41
CA GLN A 92 -7.50 -19.10 12.23
C GLN A 92 -6.80 -20.14 11.36
N ARG A 93 -7.10 -21.44 11.55
CA ARG A 93 -6.54 -22.49 10.69
C ARG A 93 -7.02 -22.38 9.26
N THR A 94 -8.29 -22.05 9.04
CA THR A 94 -8.83 -21.83 7.70
C THR A 94 -8.17 -20.63 7.02
N VAL A 95 -8.02 -19.50 7.73
CA VAL A 95 -7.34 -18.30 7.21
C VAL A 95 -5.89 -18.62 6.85
N GLN A 96 -5.17 -19.33 7.72
CA GLN A 96 -3.80 -19.76 7.43
C GLN A 96 -3.72 -20.70 6.24
N ALA A 97 -4.65 -21.65 6.11
CA ALA A 97 -4.71 -22.56 4.98
C ALA A 97 -4.98 -21.82 3.65
N VAL A 98 -5.91 -20.85 3.65
CA VAL A 98 -6.21 -20.02 2.49
C VAL A 98 -5.00 -19.17 2.10
N ASN A 99 -4.34 -18.55 3.07
CA ASN A 99 -3.14 -17.76 2.80
C ASN A 99 -1.98 -18.62 2.27
N ALA A 100 -1.77 -19.80 2.84
CA ALA A 100 -0.78 -20.76 2.36
C ALA A 100 -1.08 -21.23 0.93
N ALA A 101 -2.35 -21.52 0.62
CA ALA A 101 -2.78 -21.88 -0.73
C ALA A 101 -2.54 -20.73 -1.72
N PHE A 102 -2.87 -19.50 -1.35
CA PHE A 102 -2.65 -18.33 -2.19
C PHE A 102 -1.16 -18.10 -2.46
N MET A 103 -0.31 -18.16 -1.43
CA MET A 103 1.15 -18.06 -1.57
C MET A 103 1.73 -19.18 -2.43
N PHE A 104 1.26 -20.41 -2.26
CA PHE A 104 1.67 -21.54 -3.10
C PHE A 104 1.28 -21.33 -4.57
N LEU A 105 0.07 -20.85 -4.83
CA LEU A 105 -0.43 -20.59 -6.18
C LEU A 105 0.38 -19.47 -6.86
N LEU A 106 0.71 -18.39 -6.14
CA LEU A 106 1.60 -17.35 -6.65
C LEU A 106 3.00 -17.86 -6.95
N ALA A 107 3.57 -18.70 -6.08
CA ALA A 107 4.87 -19.31 -6.31
C ALA A 107 4.86 -20.21 -7.56
N TRP A 108 3.82 -21.04 -7.70
CA TRP A 108 3.61 -21.90 -8.86
C TRP A 108 3.45 -21.11 -10.17
N LEU A 109 2.64 -20.06 -10.16
CA LEU A 109 2.43 -19.18 -11.31
C LEU A 109 3.74 -18.50 -11.73
N THR A 110 4.52 -18.04 -10.76
CA THR A 110 5.81 -17.38 -10.99
C THR A 110 6.81 -18.36 -11.61
N TRP A 111 6.83 -19.61 -11.13
CA TRP A 111 7.66 -20.68 -11.69
C TRP A 111 7.33 -20.95 -13.16
N LEU A 112 6.04 -21.14 -13.49
CA LEU A 112 5.58 -21.33 -14.86
C LEU A 112 5.96 -20.16 -15.78
N LYS A 113 5.92 -18.93 -15.26
CA LYS A 113 6.29 -17.74 -16.02
C LYS A 113 7.80 -17.66 -16.23
N ALA A 114 8.60 -18.07 -15.24
CA ALA A 114 10.05 -18.15 -15.36
C ALA A 114 10.48 -19.19 -16.42
N ASP A 115 9.87 -20.38 -16.42
CA ASP A 115 10.14 -21.41 -17.44
C ASP A 115 9.81 -20.93 -18.85
N ARG A 116 8.78 -20.08 -19.01
CA ARG A 116 8.40 -19.50 -20.32
C ARG A 116 9.33 -18.39 -20.79
N ILE A 117 10.06 -17.72 -19.90
CA ILE A 117 11.01 -16.66 -20.28
C ILE A 117 12.33 -17.26 -20.79
N TRP A 118 12.64 -18.49 -20.39
CA TRP A 118 13.89 -19.18 -20.76
C TRP A 118 13.76 -20.07 -22.02
N ALA A 119 12.53 -20.27 -22.52
CA ALA A 119 12.23 -21.01 -23.76
C ALA A 119 11.97 -20.06 -24.93
#